data_AF-A0A837AP22-F1
#
_entry.id   AF-A0A837AP22-F1
#
_cell.length_a   1.000
_cell.length_b   1.000
_cell.length_c   1.000
_cell.angle_alpha   90.00
_cell.angle_beta   90.00
_cell.angle_gamma   90.00
#
_symmetry.space_group_name_H-M   'P 1'
#
loop_
_entity.id
_entity.type
_entity.pdbx_description
1 polymer ?
#
loop_
_entity_poly.entity_id
_entity_poly.type
_entity_poly.pdbx_seq_one_letter_code
_entity_poly.pdbx_strand_id
1 'polypeptide(L)'
;VPGRLTMSLGTSGTLFAYADHPVVDDEARWAAFCSSSGGWLPLICTMNCTVATEAVMRMFSITRAQTEAMIADTAPGADGLVLLPFFNGERTPD
;
A
#
# COMPACT_ATOMS: atom_id res chain seq x y z
N VAL A 1 18.39 -10.33 2.24
CA VAL A 1 17.75 -11.53 2.79
C VAL A 1 16.46 -11.74 2.02
N PRO A 2 16.20 -12.94 1.50
CA PRO A 2 14.92 -13.28 0.90
C PRO A 2 13.75 -12.86 1.81
N GLY A 3 12.65 -12.40 1.22
CA GLY A 3 11.47 -11.94 1.95
C GLY A 3 11.57 -10.52 2.54
N ARG A 4 12.65 -9.77 2.26
CA ARG A 4 12.70 -8.34 2.62
C ARG A 4 11.99 -7.49 1.58
N LEU A 5 11.03 -6.71 2.07
CA LEU A 5 10.27 -5.75 1.29
C LEU A 5 10.58 -4.34 1.79
N THR A 6 10.54 -3.37 0.88
CA THR A 6 10.59 -1.96 1.22
C THR A 6 9.26 -1.33 0.83
N MET A 7 8.65 -0.59 1.76
CA MET A 7 7.41 0.12 1.53
C MET A 7 7.61 1.62 1.70
N SER A 8 7.11 2.40 0.74
CA SER A 8 6.95 3.84 0.86
C SER A 8 5.47 4.15 1.12
N LEU A 9 5.21 4.92 2.17
CA LEU A 9 3.86 5.32 2.61
C LEU A 9 3.67 6.82 2.39
N GLY A 10 3.38 7.20 1.14
CA GLY A 10 3.05 8.58 0.77
C GLY A 10 1.54 8.76 0.56
N THR A 11 1.15 9.79 -0.20
CA THR A 11 -0.23 9.94 -0.70
C THR A 11 -0.69 8.66 -1.40
N SER A 12 0.17 8.16 -2.31
CA SER A 12 0.18 6.79 -2.82
C SER A 12 1.18 5.93 -2.05
N GLY A 13 1.02 4.61 -2.14
CA GLY A 13 1.92 3.63 -1.55
C GLY A 13 2.69 2.89 -2.64
N THR A 14 3.93 2.52 -2.34
CA THR A 14 4.75 1.66 -3.20
C THR A 14 5.38 0.56 -2.36
N LEU A 15 5.26 -0.69 -2.80
CA LEU A 15 5.90 -1.85 -2.19
C LEU A 15 6.77 -2.53 -3.23
N PHE A 16 8.03 -2.79 -2.90
CA PHE A 16 8.93 -3.52 -3.78
C PHE A 16 9.84 -4.48 -3.03
N ALA A 17 10.29 -5.51 -3.74
CA ALA A 17 11.29 -6.46 -3.27
C ALA A 17 12.58 -6.33 -4.10
N TYR A 18 13.63 -7.02 -3.69
CA TYR A 18 14.79 -7.30 -4.54
C TYR A 18 14.73 -8.75 -5.04
N ALA A 19 15.03 -8.96 -6.31
CA ALA A 19 15.24 -10.27 -6.92
C ALA A 19 16.58 -10.30 -7.69
N ASP A 20 17.21 -11.49 -7.76
CA ASP A 20 18.44 -11.74 -8.52
C ASP A 20 18.18 -12.08 -10.00
N HIS A 21 16.92 -12.31 -10.35
CA HIS A 21 16.44 -12.57 -11.71
C HIS A 21 15.20 -11.71 -12.02
N PRO A 22 14.85 -11.50 -13.30
CA PRO A 22 13.64 -10.77 -13.67
C PRO A 22 12.40 -11.47 -13.14
N VAL A 23 11.52 -10.71 -12.47
CA VAL A 23 10.22 -11.19 -11.98
C VAL A 23 9.14 -10.47 -12.77
N VAL A 24 8.82 -10.98 -13.96
CA VAL A 24 7.82 -10.43 -14.87
C VAL A 24 6.53 -11.20 -14.71
N ASP A 25 5.40 -10.50 -14.69
CA ASP A 25 4.06 -11.10 -14.58
C ASP A 25 3.30 -10.93 -15.90
N ASP A 26 2.80 -12.04 -16.45
CA ASP A 26 2.06 -12.05 -17.72
C ASP A 26 0.71 -11.33 -17.60
N GLU A 27 0.14 -11.28 -16.39
CA GLU A 27 -1.09 -10.54 -16.07
C GLU A 27 -0.84 -9.07 -15.71
N ALA A 28 0.42 -8.62 -15.76
CA ALA A 28 0.83 -7.25 -15.43
C ALA A 28 0.42 -6.77 -14.01
N ARG A 29 0.29 -7.68 -13.04
CA ARG A 29 -0.09 -7.37 -11.65
C ARG A 29 0.98 -6.58 -10.89
N TRP A 30 2.22 -6.56 -11.38
CA TRP A 30 3.29 -5.70 -10.87
C TRP A 30 4.23 -5.27 -12.00
N ALA A 31 4.95 -4.17 -11.75
CA ALA A 31 6.01 -3.71 -12.63
C ALA A 31 7.33 -4.41 -12.31
N ALA A 32 8.14 -4.70 -13.33
CA ALA A 32 9.46 -5.29 -13.21
C ALA A 32 10.54 -4.28 -13.63
N PHE A 33 11.24 -3.69 -12.67
CA PHE A 33 12.34 -2.75 -12.93
C PHE A 33 13.70 -3.38 -12.70
N CYS A 34 14.74 -2.83 -13.34
CA CYS A 34 16.13 -3.14 -12.98
C CYS A 34 16.54 -2.36 -11.73
N SER A 35 17.24 -3.03 -10.81
CA SER A 35 17.89 -2.39 -9.66
C SER A 35 19.23 -1.78 -10.05
N SER A 36 19.59 -0.64 -9.44
CA SER A 36 20.93 -0.06 -9.56
C SER A 36 22.04 -0.93 -8.96
N SER A 37 21.68 -1.94 -8.16
CA SER A 37 22.59 -2.95 -7.60
C SER A 37 22.80 -4.17 -8.50
N GLY A 38 22.32 -4.14 -9.75
CA GLY A 38 22.47 -5.22 -10.72
C GLY A 38 21.45 -6.37 -10.62
N GLY A 39 20.44 -6.25 -9.75
CA GLY A 39 19.29 -7.18 -9.70
C GLY A 39 18.01 -6.56 -10.26
N TRP A 40 16.87 -6.99 -9.75
CA TRP A 40 15.52 -6.62 -10.21
C TRP A 40 14.63 -6.19 -9.05
N LEU A 41 13.63 -5.37 -9.38
CA LEU A 41 12.67 -4.77 -8.44
C LEU A 41 11.24 -5.04 -8.93
N PRO A 42 10.62 -6.17 -8.56
CA PRO A 42 9.17 -6.33 -8.67
C PRO A 42 8.50 -5.32 -7.74
N LEU A 43 7.55 -4.56 -8.27
CA LEU A 43 7.00 -3.37 -7.63
C LEU A 43 5.50 -3.24 -7.88
N ILE A 44 4.74 -3.06 -6.80
CA ILE A 44 3.33 -2.69 -6.84
C ILE A 44 3.13 -1.27 -6.31
N CYS A 45 2.10 -0.59 -6.81
CA CYS A 45 1.70 0.71 -6.29
C CYS A 45 0.22 0.68 -5.94
N THR A 46 -0.13 1.29 -4.81
CA THR A 46 -1.50 1.70 -4.51
C THR A 46 -1.63 3.22 -4.65
N MET A 47 -2.66 3.67 -5.33
CA MET A 47 -3.05 5.07 -5.46
C MET A 47 -3.61 5.63 -4.13
N ASN A 48 -4.13 4.75 -3.27
CA ASN A 48 -4.95 5.13 -2.11
C ASN A 48 -4.30 4.74 -0.77
N CYS A 49 -3.13 5.31 -0.49
CA CYS A 49 -2.44 5.11 0.79
C CYS A 49 -2.90 6.15 1.83
N THR A 50 -2.06 7.14 2.17
CA THR A 50 -2.44 8.15 3.17
C THR A 50 -3.60 9.04 2.71
N VAL A 51 -3.83 9.18 1.40
CA VAL A 51 -5.02 9.90 0.89
C VAL A 51 -6.34 9.25 1.31
N ALA A 52 -6.40 7.91 1.37
CA ALA A 52 -7.59 7.20 1.82
C ALA A 52 -7.82 7.40 3.32
N THR A 53 -6.74 7.36 4.11
CA THR A 53 -6.81 7.63 5.55
C THR A 53 -7.33 9.05 5.80
N GLU A 54 -6.78 10.05 5.11
CA GLU A 54 -7.22 11.44 5.19
C GLU A 54 -8.66 11.64 4.73
N ALA A 55 -9.10 10.94 3.68
CA ALA A 55 -10.48 11.00 3.18
C ALA A 55 -11.47 10.49 4.24
N VAL A 56 -11.18 9.37 4.88
CA VAL A 56 -11.99 8.82 5.98
C VAL A 56 -12.00 9.77 7.17
N MET A 57 -10.84 10.31 7.55
CA MET A 57 -10.76 11.28 8.63
C MET A 57 -11.62 12.52 8.39
N ARG A 58 -11.58 13.07 7.16
CA ARG A 58 -12.43 14.19 6.75
C ARG A 58 -13.91 13.85 6.74
N MET A 59 -14.28 12.67 6.25
CA MET A 59 -15.67 12.21 6.21
C MET A 59 -16.32 12.19 7.60
N PHE A 60 -15.56 11.77 8.62
CA PHE A 60 -16.04 11.71 10.00
C PHE A 60 -15.67 12.93 10.84
N SER A 61 -15.03 13.95 10.24
CA SER A 61 -14.54 15.14 10.95
C SER A 61 -13.65 14.81 12.16
N ILE A 62 -12.85 13.75 12.05
CA ILE A 62 -11.92 13.31 13.10
C ILE A 62 -10.50 13.81 12.84
N THR A 63 -9.79 14.14 13.91
CA THR A 63 -8.39 14.56 13.87
C THR A 63 -7.45 13.36 13.87
N ARG A 64 -6.18 13.60 13.51
CA ARG A 64 -5.14 12.56 13.54
C ARG A 64 -4.94 12.00 14.95
N ALA A 65 -4.92 12.85 15.98
CA ALA A 65 -4.80 12.42 17.37
C ALA A 65 -5.97 11.55 17.83
N GLN A 66 -7.21 11.89 17.42
CA GLN A 66 -8.37 11.06 17.70
C GLN A 66 -8.30 9.71 16.97
N THR A 67 -7.78 9.69 15.74
CA THR A 67 -7.61 8.46 14.95
C THR A 67 -6.67 7.48 15.63
N GLU A 68 -5.53 7.95 16.16
CA GLU A 68 -4.58 7.11 16.92
C GLU A 68 -5.26 6.47 18.15
N ALA A 69 -6.03 7.26 18.90
CA ALA A 69 -6.76 6.75 20.07
C ALA A 69 -7.82 5.71 19.68
N MET A 70 -8.55 5.94 18.58
CA MET A 70 -9.54 4.99 18.06
C MET A 70 -8.88 3.70 17.58
N ILE A 71 -7.76 3.77 16.86
CA ILE A 71 -7.02 2.57 16.43
C ILE A 71 -6.57 1.75 17.63
N ALA A 72 -6.08 2.40 18.69
CA ALA A 72 -5.64 1.71 19.91
C ALA A 72 -6.78 0.98 20.66
N ASP A 73 -8.01 1.50 20.55
CA ASP A 73 -9.21 0.91 21.17
C ASP A 73 -9.92 -0.12 20.25
N THR A 74 -9.55 -0.16 18.97
CA THR A 74 -10.17 -1.07 17.98
C THR A 74 -9.46 -2.43 17.99
N ALA A 75 -10.23 -3.51 18.17
CA ALA A 75 -9.67 -4.86 18.04
C ALA A 75 -9.19 -5.13 16.59
N PRO A 76 -8.06 -5.83 16.40
CA PRO A 76 -7.61 -6.23 15.07
C PRO A 76 -8.72 -6.94 14.28
N GLY A 77 -8.97 -6.47 13.06
CA GLY A 77 -10.05 -6.96 12.20
C GLY A 77 -11.36 -6.16 12.26
N ALA A 78 -11.45 -5.13 13.11
CA ALA A 78 -12.56 -4.16 13.15
C ALA A 78 -13.96 -4.82 13.15
N ASP A 79 -14.14 -5.86 13.97
CA ASP A 79 -15.39 -6.64 14.08
C ASP A 79 -15.97 -7.14 12.74
N GLY A 80 -15.10 -7.38 11.75
CA GLY A 80 -15.47 -7.86 10.43
C GLY A 80 -15.82 -6.77 9.41
N LEU A 81 -15.69 -5.48 9.77
CA LEU A 81 -15.84 -4.39 8.82
C LEU A 81 -14.69 -4.39 7.80
N VAL A 82 -15.03 -4.31 6.51
CA VAL A 82 -14.06 -4.26 5.41
C VAL A 82 -14.26 -2.99 4.60
N LEU A 83 -13.16 -2.26 4.38
CA LEU A 83 -13.11 -1.10 3.49
C LEU A 83 -12.21 -1.42 2.30
N LEU A 84 -12.73 -1.23 1.09
CA LEU A 84 -11.94 -1.20 -0.15
C LEU A 84 -11.67 0.26 -0.51
N PRO A 85 -10.46 0.80 -0.26
CA PRO A 85 -10.21 2.24 -0.36
C PRO A 85 -9.94 2.71 -1.79
N PHE A 86 -10.65 2.19 -2.80
CA PHE A 86 -10.45 2.57 -4.22
C PHE A 86 -11.15 3.89 -4.58
N PHE A 87 -10.98 4.91 -3.73
CA PHE A 87 -11.69 6.18 -3.85
C PHE A 87 -11.35 6.93 -5.15
N ASN A 88 -10.16 6.70 -5.71
CA ASN A 88 -9.71 7.28 -6.98
C ASN A 88 -9.47 6.23 -8.07
N GLY A 89 -10.11 5.05 -7.98
CA GLY A 89 -9.67 3.85 -8.71
C GLY A 89 -8.39 3.28 -8.09
N GLU A 90 -7.71 2.33 -8.75
CA GLU A 90 -6.50 1.73 -8.22
C GLU A 90 -5.52 1.36 -9.36
N ARG A 91 -4.21 1.23 -9.04
CA ARG A 91 -3.21 0.75 -10.01
C ARG A 91 -2.91 -0.74 -9.84
N THR A 92 -3.05 -1.26 -8.63
CA THR A 92 -2.85 -2.67 -8.34
C THR A 92 -3.91 -3.14 -7.33
N PRO A 93 -4.93 -3.90 -7.76
CA PRO A 93 -5.26 -4.25 -9.16
C PRO A 93 -5.93 -3.10 -9.92
N ASP A 94 -5.75 -3.05 -11.24
CA ASP A 94 -6.56 -2.28 -12.19
C ASP A 94 -7.25 -3.27 -13.15
#